data_AF-A0A6J2YDV7-F1
#
_entry.id   AF-A0A6J2YDV7-F1
#
_cell.length_a   1.000
_cell.length_b   1.000
_cell.length_c   1.000
_cell.angle_alpha   90.00
_cell.angle_beta   90.00
_cell.angle_gamma   90.00
#
_symmetry.space_group_name_H-M   'P 1'
#
loop_
_entity.id
_entity.type
_entity.pdbx_description
1 polymer ?
#
loop_
_entity_poly.entity_id
_entity_poly.type
_entity_poly.pdbx_seq_one_letter_code
_entity_poly.pdbx_strand_id
1 'polypeptide(L)'
;MSEGDAFKFLDKTSTTFQRDLIKALLKSKFSNPKTKISEDVIDIITELAKVMALEAAGRSAHIALMEKKKIVALEHVELILPQLMLDFS
;
A
#
# COMPACT_ATOMS: atom_id res chain seq x y z
N MET A 1 -3.68 10.88 -13.34
CA MET A 1 -2.60 9.89 -13.26
C MET A 1 -3.19 8.64 -13.89
N SER A 2 -2.65 8.18 -15.02
CA SER A 2 -3.18 6.96 -15.64
C SER A 2 -2.76 5.75 -14.81
N GLU A 3 -3.42 4.61 -14.97
CA GLU A 3 -3.04 3.34 -14.33
C GLU A 3 -1.54 3.04 -14.52
N GLY A 4 -0.98 3.40 -15.67
CA GLY A 4 0.44 3.23 -16.01
C GLY A 4 1.43 4.11 -15.22
N ASP A 5 0.97 5.15 -14.53
CA ASP A 5 1.86 5.99 -13.71
C ASP A 5 2.10 5.34 -12.33
N ALA A 6 1.13 4.61 -11.77
CA ALA A 6 1.32 3.88 -10.51
C ALA A 6 2.30 2.71 -10.67
N PHE A 7 2.19 1.96 -11.78
CA PHE A 7 3.17 0.92 -12.14
C PHE A 7 4.59 1.47 -12.32
N LYS A 8 4.75 2.71 -12.80
CA LYS A 8 6.05 3.38 -12.86
C LYS A 8 6.65 3.69 -11.49
N PHE A 9 5.84 3.90 -10.45
CA PHE A 9 6.34 4.10 -9.08
C PHE A 9 6.77 2.79 -8.43
N LEU A 10 6.05 1.69 -8.69
CA LEU A 10 6.41 0.35 -8.23
C LEU A 10 7.80 -0.07 -8.70
N ASP A 11 8.05 0.10 -10.00
CA ASP A 11 9.30 -0.33 -10.64
C ASP A 11 10.52 0.50 -10.23
N LYS A 12 10.30 1.74 -9.77
CA LYS A 12 11.35 2.64 -9.30
C LYS A 12 11.64 2.53 -7.80
N THR A 13 10.76 1.88 -7.04
CA THR A 13 10.89 1.79 -5.58
C THR A 13 11.58 0.49 -5.20
N SER A 14 12.85 0.55 -4.81
CA SER A 14 13.63 -0.60 -4.33
C SER A 14 13.39 -0.94 -2.86
N THR A 15 12.78 -0.02 -2.09
CA THR A 15 12.48 -0.23 -0.68
C THR A 15 11.21 -1.06 -0.52
N THR A 16 11.20 -1.96 0.46
CA THR A 16 10.05 -2.80 0.82
C THR A 16 9.94 -2.95 2.34
N PHE A 17 8.84 -3.56 2.80
CA PHE A 17 8.65 -3.84 4.22
C PHE A 17 9.55 -4.98 4.68
N GLN A 18 10.00 -4.91 5.94
CA GLN A 18 10.74 -6.03 6.53
C GLN A 18 9.82 -7.26 6.63
N ARG A 19 10.26 -8.40 6.09
CA ARG A 19 9.49 -9.65 6.10
C ARG A 19 9.04 -10.07 7.50
N ASP A 20 9.93 -9.95 8.49
CA ASP A 20 9.62 -10.30 9.88
C ASP A 20 8.55 -9.39 10.49
N LEU A 21 8.48 -8.12 10.08
CA LEU A 21 7.41 -7.20 10.48
C LEU A 21 6.07 -7.64 9.90
N ILE A 22 6.02 -7.96 8.60
CA ILE A 22 4.79 -8.46 7.95
C ILE A 22 4.31 -9.74 8.61
N LYS A 23 5.23 -10.67 8.88
CA LYS A 23 4.94 -11.93 9.57
C LYS A 23 4.38 -11.70 10.99
N ALA A 24 4.96 -10.78 11.76
CA ALA A 24 4.48 -10.43 13.09
C ALA A 24 3.09 -9.78 13.04
N LEU A 25 2.86 -8.86 12.12
CA LEU A 25 1.57 -8.19 11.93
C LEU A 25 0.46 -9.19 11.58
N LEU A 26 0.70 -10.11 10.64
CA LEU A 26 -0.28 -11.14 10.26
C LEU A 26 -0.61 -12.06 11.44
N LYS A 27 0.43 -12.56 12.14
CA LYS A 27 0.24 -13.41 13.33
C LYS A 27 -0.56 -12.71 14.42
N SER A 28 -0.38 -11.39 14.61
CA SER A 28 -1.11 -10.61 15.61
C SER A 28 -2.62 -10.53 15.36
N LYS A 29 -3.07 -10.74 14.11
CA LYS A 29 -4.48 -10.64 13.70
C LYS A 29 -5.16 -11.99 13.54
N PHE A 30 -4.43 -13.09 13.70
CA PHE A 30 -5.00 -14.42 13.62
C PHE A 30 -5.84 -14.75 14.83
N SER A 31 -7.12 -15.07 14.58
CA SER A 31 -8.04 -15.55 15.61
C SER A 31 -7.63 -16.92 16.18
N ASN A 32 -6.84 -17.71 15.43
CA ASN A 32 -6.32 -19.00 15.85
C ASN A 32 -4.78 -18.95 15.96
N PRO A 33 -4.19 -19.14 17.15
CA PRO A 33 -2.74 -19.11 17.34
C PRO A 33 -2.00 -20.26 16.64
N LYS A 34 -2.71 -21.31 16.19
CA LYS A 34 -2.12 -22.43 15.44
C LYS A 34 -2.06 -22.18 13.92
N THR A 35 -2.60 -21.07 13.44
CA THR A 35 -2.55 -20.72 12.00
C THR A 35 -1.09 -20.58 11.56
N LYS A 36 -0.72 -21.33 10.52
CA LYS A 36 0.60 -21.27 9.89
C LYS A 36 0.49 -20.50 8.57
N ILE A 37 1.50 -19.70 8.29
CA ILE A 37 1.72 -19.05 6.99
C ILE A 37 3.02 -19.63 6.41
N SER A 38 3.03 -19.92 5.11
CA SER A 38 4.25 -20.26 4.36
C SER A 38 5.10 -19.02 4.08
N GLU A 39 6.41 -19.20 3.93
CA GLU A 39 7.32 -18.09 3.64
C GLU A 39 7.00 -17.40 2.31
N ASP A 40 6.58 -18.15 1.30
CA ASP A 40 6.17 -17.59 0.00
C ASP A 40 4.97 -16.64 0.12
N VAL A 41 4.03 -16.95 1.03
CA VAL A 41 2.89 -16.06 1.29
C VAL A 41 3.36 -14.78 2.00
N ILE A 42 4.36 -14.86 2.88
CA ILE A 42 4.96 -13.65 3.47
C ILE A 42 5.56 -12.76 2.37
N ASP A 43 6.23 -13.34 1.38
CA ASP A 43 6.79 -12.59 0.25
C ASP A 43 5.71 -11.89 -0.57
N ILE A 44 4.63 -12.60 -0.91
CA ILE A 44 3.51 -12.03 -1.65
C ILE A 44 2.85 -10.89 -0.87
N ILE A 45 2.60 -11.08 0.44
CA ILE A 45 1.98 -10.04 1.26
C ILE A 45 2.92 -8.85 1.48
N THR A 46 4.23 -9.07 1.50
CA THR A 46 5.23 -7.98 1.58
C THR A 46 5.14 -7.08 0.35
N GLU A 47 5.03 -7.66 -0.84
CA GLU A 47 4.84 -6.89 -2.08
C GLU A 47 3.45 -6.28 -2.17
N LEU A 48 2.40 -6.97 -1.72
CA LEU A 48 1.04 -6.40 -1.66
C LEU A 48 0.99 -5.16 -0.75
N ALA A 49 1.59 -5.22 0.43
CA ALA A 49 1.66 -4.09 1.35
C ALA A 49 2.40 -2.89 0.72
N LYS A 50 3.49 -3.16 -0.03
CA LYS A 50 4.22 -2.13 -0.79
C LYS A 50 3.34 -1.49 -1.86
N VAL A 51 2.60 -2.31 -2.62
CA VAL A 51 1.64 -1.82 -3.64
C VAL A 51 0.58 -0.93 -3.00
N MET A 52 -0.03 -1.36 -1.90
CA MET A 52 -1.04 -0.57 -1.18
C MET A 52 -0.51 0.81 -0.75
N ALA A 53 0.70 0.86 -0.20
CA ALA A 53 1.32 2.11 0.24
C ALA A 53 1.64 3.06 -0.93
N LEU A 54 2.13 2.51 -2.05
CA LEU A 54 2.44 3.30 -3.24
C LEU A 54 1.19 3.78 -3.97
N GLU A 55 0.13 2.97 -4.03
CA GLU A 55 -1.18 3.37 -4.56
C GLU A 55 -1.76 4.54 -3.76
N ALA A 56 -1.75 4.45 -2.43
CA ALA A 56 -2.19 5.54 -1.57
C ALA A 56 -1.40 6.83 -1.85
N ALA A 57 -0.06 6.75 -1.86
CA ALA A 57 0.80 7.89 -2.12
C ALA A 57 0.58 8.50 -3.51
N GLY A 58 0.50 7.67 -4.54
CA GLY A 58 0.30 8.10 -5.92
C GLY A 58 -1.04 8.78 -6.14
N ARG A 59 -2.13 8.20 -5.60
CA ARG A 59 -3.48 8.78 -5.70
C ARG A 59 -3.57 10.11 -4.95
N SER A 60 -3.04 10.19 -3.73
CA SER A 60 -3.02 11.45 -2.96
C SER A 60 -2.16 12.52 -3.63
N ALA A 61 -1.01 12.15 -4.22
CA ALA A 61 -0.20 13.06 -5.01
C ALA A 61 -0.93 13.55 -6.26
N HIS A 62 -1.73 12.68 -6.90
CA HIS A 62 -2.53 13.07 -8.05
C HIS A 62 -3.60 14.11 -7.68
N ILE A 63 -4.31 13.93 -6.57
CA ILE A 63 -5.29 14.91 -6.06
C ILE A 63 -4.60 16.25 -5.76
N ALA A 64 -3.47 16.23 -5.03
CA ALA A 64 -2.71 17.45 -4.73
C ALA A 64 -2.28 18.20 -6.00
N LEU A 65 -1.84 17.47 -7.03
CA LEU A 65 -1.44 18.03 -8.32
C LEU A 65 -2.62 18.67 -9.06
N MET A 66 -3.80 18.05 -9.03
CA MET A 66 -5.02 18.63 -9.63
C MET A 66 -5.42 19.94 -8.96
N GLU A 67 -5.14 20.07 -7.65
CA GLU A 67 -5.32 21.30 -6.88
C GLU A 67 -4.16 22.29 -7.01
N LYS A 68 -3.17 22.01 -7.88
CA LYS A 68 -1.95 22.81 -8.06
C LYS A 68 -1.12 22.99 -6.77
N LYS A 69 -1.23 22.04 -5.84
CA LYS A 69 -0.42 21.98 -4.61
C LYS A 69 0.83 21.15 -4.83
N LYS A 70 1.95 21.58 -4.22
CA LYS A 70 3.24 20.87 -4.29
C LYS A 70 3.44 19.83 -3.19
N ILE A 71 2.63 19.88 -2.13
CA ILE A 71 2.75 19.03 -0.95
C ILE A 71 1.43 18.29 -0.78
N VAL A 72 1.51 16.98 -0.54
CA VAL A 72 0.37 16.16 -0.15
C VAL A 72 0.03 16.48 1.30
N ALA A 73 -1.21 16.91 1.53
CA ALA A 73 -1.78 17.12 2.86
C ALA A 73 -2.77 16.00 3.21
N LEU A 74 -3.23 15.98 4.47
CA LEU A 74 -4.12 14.94 4.99
C LEU A 74 -5.41 14.83 4.17
N GLU A 75 -5.97 15.96 3.75
CA GLU A 75 -7.25 16.03 3.03
C GLU A 75 -7.18 15.27 1.69
N HIS A 76 -6.02 15.27 1.02
CA HIS A 76 -5.86 14.51 -0.22
C HIS A 76 -5.83 12.99 0.01
N VAL A 77 -5.43 12.55 1.21
CA VAL A 77 -5.46 11.13 1.61
C VAL A 77 -6.90 10.73 1.95
N GLU A 78 -7.60 11.56 2.70
CA GLU A 78 -9.00 11.33 3.08
C GLU A 78 -9.91 11.18 1.84
N LEU A 79 -9.66 11.97 0.79
CA LEU A 79 -10.42 11.89 -0.46
C LEU A 79 -10.26 10.57 -1.21
N ILE A 80 -9.07 9.95 -1.17
CA ILE A 80 -8.81 8.71 -1.91
C ILE A 80 -9.10 7.46 -1.08
N LEU A 81 -9.21 7.60 0.25
CA LEU A 81 -9.32 6.48 1.17
C LEU A 81 -10.54 5.59 0.91
N PRO A 82 -11.76 6.10 0.63
CA PRO A 82 -12.92 5.24 0.38
C PRO A 82 -12.70 4.30 -0.80
N GLN A 83 -12.23 4.82 -1.95
CA GLN A 83 -11.98 4.00 -3.13
C GLN A 83 -10.78 3.09 -2.94
N LEU A 84 -9.71 3.57 -2.28
CA LEU A 84 -8.55 2.74 -1.97
C LEU A 84 -8.97 1.53 -1.14
N MET A 85 -9.82 1.71 -0.12
CA MET A 85 -10.31 0.60 0.69
C MET A 85 -11.16 -0.39 -0.12
N LEU A 86 -11.95 0.07 -1.10
CA LEU A 86 -12.73 -0.79 -1.99
C LEU A 86 -11.85 -1.61 -2.94
N ASP A 87 -10.74 -1.06 -3.42
CA ASP A 87 -9.85 -1.77 -4.35
C ASP A 87 -9.07 -2.91 -3.66
N PHE A 88 -8.92 -2.83 -2.34
CA PHE A 88 -8.20 -3.82 -1.52
C PHE A 88 -9.10 -4.59 -0.53
N SER A 89 -10.43 -4.43 -0.64
CA SER A 89 -11.43 -5.16 0.18
C SER A 89 -11.74 -6.55 -0.35
#